data_AF-A0A844C0M4-F1
#
_entry.id   AF-A0A844C0M4-F1
#
_cell.length_a   1.000
_cell.length_b   1.000
_cell.length_c   1.000
_cell.angle_alpha   90.00
_cell.angle_beta   90.00
_cell.angle_gamma   90.00
#
_symmetry.space_group_name_H-M   'P 1'
#
loop_
_entity.id
_entity.type
_entity.pdbx_description
1 polymer ?
#
loop_
_entity_poly.entity_id
_entity_poly.type
_entity_poly.pdbx_seq_one_letter_code
_entity_poly.pdbx_strand_id
1 'polypeptide(L)'
;MQDENVGKVIDDIRRNRNMTVETLCEGIISPSTYSRFVNGKTFLASNSFLKLVFRLHMTFAMFLQDYLDFFRIKHHYAILNNAKSYEELSSVLELIDDYQARFAAFQKKPNTNHTWQVQDERFLMVATALVKQLTNSPDRQQHLEIFQKHMIQYTGLSDNDFLGLKLLLPYMTIKEAEAIVKKPMKQLTSLKDPALAENLFYVCGILYIKYLAAGDLQKADDYYQMLDEIFLDSLDLGWKLSRKLYQNIHLYFTGDTDIAVDQLNKLSLFYTDLNLPHQSQFIAQTCRELNIPHQEVEAMR
;
A
#
# COMPACT_ATOMS: atom_id res chain seq x y z
N MET A 1 -9.38 -6.74 -22.38
CA MET A 1 -9.31 -8.12 -21.83
C MET A 1 -10.72 -8.61 -21.56
N GLN A 2 -10.99 -9.89 -21.83
CA GLN A 2 -12.30 -10.52 -21.58
C GLN A 2 -12.66 -10.42 -20.09
N ASP A 3 -13.93 -10.18 -19.78
CA ASP A 3 -14.48 -10.37 -18.44
C ASP A 3 -14.13 -11.79 -17.96
N GLU A 4 -13.10 -11.91 -17.11
CA GLU A 4 -12.75 -13.18 -16.50
C GLU A 4 -13.88 -13.58 -15.56
N ASN A 5 -14.65 -14.55 -16.01
CA ASN A 5 -15.73 -15.13 -15.23
C ASN A 5 -15.15 -15.93 -14.06
N VAL A 6 -15.42 -15.50 -12.82
CA VAL A 6 -15.06 -16.22 -11.56
C VAL A 6 -15.26 -17.71 -11.66
N GLY A 7 -16.38 -18.13 -12.25
CA GLY A 7 -16.74 -19.53 -12.37
C GLY A 7 -15.79 -20.31 -13.26
N LYS A 8 -15.21 -19.70 -14.30
CA LYS A 8 -14.18 -20.35 -15.14
C LYS A 8 -12.91 -20.61 -14.35
N VAL A 9 -12.43 -19.65 -13.57
CA VAL A 9 -11.22 -19.83 -12.75
C VAL A 9 -11.42 -20.94 -11.72
N ILE A 10 -12.59 -21.01 -11.08
CA ILE A 10 -12.96 -22.14 -10.22
C ILE A 10 -12.93 -23.48 -10.99
N ASP A 11 -13.44 -23.54 -12.23
CA ASP A 11 -13.45 -24.76 -13.04
C ASP A 11 -12.04 -25.16 -13.49
N ASP A 12 -11.18 -24.21 -13.83
CA ASP A 12 -9.80 -24.47 -14.24
C ASP A 12 -8.98 -25.02 -13.06
N ILE A 13 -9.08 -24.41 -11.87
CA ILE A 13 -8.43 -24.92 -10.66
C ILE A 13 -8.96 -26.32 -10.31
N ARG A 14 -10.28 -26.55 -10.42
CA ARG A 14 -10.89 -27.87 -10.20
C ARG A 14 -10.29 -28.92 -11.14
N ARG A 15 -10.20 -28.61 -12.43
CA ARG A 15 -9.63 -29.51 -13.46
C ARG A 15 -8.18 -29.82 -13.17
N ASN A 16 -7.38 -28.81 -12.83
CA ASN A 16 -5.97 -28.98 -12.48
C ASN A 16 -5.77 -29.89 -11.24
N ARG A 17 -6.75 -29.93 -10.33
CA ARG A 17 -6.75 -30.79 -9.15
C ARG A 17 -7.46 -32.14 -9.38
N ASN A 18 -7.83 -32.48 -10.62
CA ASN A 18 -8.53 -33.72 -10.98
C ASN A 18 -9.81 -33.99 -10.16
N MET A 19 -10.50 -32.93 -9.73
CA MET A 19 -11.69 -33.04 -8.89
C MET A 19 -12.96 -33.08 -9.76
N THR A 20 -13.93 -33.94 -9.46
CA THR A 20 -15.20 -33.97 -10.19
C THR A 20 -16.10 -32.79 -9.78
N VAL A 21 -17.09 -32.46 -10.62
CA VAL A 21 -18.07 -31.41 -10.27
C VAL A 21 -18.90 -31.83 -9.06
N GLU A 22 -19.25 -33.11 -8.99
CA GLU A 22 -20.01 -33.72 -7.92
C GLU A 22 -19.28 -33.57 -6.59
N THR A 23 -18.00 -33.95 -6.54
CA THR A 23 -17.16 -33.83 -5.33
C THR A 23 -16.99 -32.38 -4.90
N LEU A 24 -16.80 -31.46 -5.85
CA LEU A 24 -16.65 -30.04 -5.53
C LEU A 24 -17.95 -29.45 -4.96
N CYS A 25 -19.09 -29.82 -5.52
CA CYS A 25 -20.38 -29.18 -5.23
C CYS A 25 -21.15 -29.83 -4.07
N GLU A 26 -20.78 -31.05 -3.65
CA GLU A 26 -21.47 -31.81 -2.64
C GLU A 26 -21.72 -31.01 -1.35
N GLY A 27 -23.00 -30.93 -0.95
CA GLY A 27 -23.45 -30.19 0.23
C GLY A 27 -23.33 -28.67 0.13
N ILE A 28 -22.99 -28.11 -1.05
CA ILE A 28 -22.84 -26.66 -1.26
C ILE A 28 -23.86 -26.13 -2.27
N ILE A 29 -23.85 -26.65 -3.50
CA ILE A 29 -24.75 -26.26 -4.60
C ILE A 29 -25.06 -27.46 -5.49
N SER A 30 -26.11 -27.38 -6.31
CA SER A 30 -26.37 -28.40 -7.32
C SER A 30 -25.38 -28.32 -8.49
N PRO A 31 -25.06 -29.45 -9.17
CA PRO A 31 -24.24 -29.44 -10.39
C PRO A 31 -24.79 -28.52 -11.49
N SER A 32 -26.11 -28.39 -11.60
CA SER A 32 -26.77 -27.47 -12.53
C SER A 32 -26.53 -26.00 -12.18
N THR A 33 -26.45 -25.66 -10.89
CA THR A 33 -26.13 -24.31 -10.43
C THR A 33 -24.66 -24.01 -10.65
N TYR A 34 -23.78 -24.99 -10.39
CA TYR A 34 -22.36 -24.89 -10.72
C TYR A 34 -22.15 -24.64 -12.22
N SER A 35 -22.76 -25.43 -13.09
CA SER A 35 -22.67 -25.25 -14.55
C SER A 35 -23.13 -23.85 -14.98
N ARG A 36 -24.24 -23.34 -14.43
CA ARG A 36 -24.69 -21.97 -14.71
C ARG A 36 -23.68 -20.93 -14.22
N PHE A 37 -23.07 -21.15 -13.06
CA PHE A 37 -22.06 -20.25 -12.49
C PHE A 37 -20.78 -20.22 -13.33
N VAL A 38 -20.21 -21.39 -13.68
CA VAL A 38 -19.04 -21.52 -14.56
C VAL A 38 -19.27 -20.86 -15.92
N ASN A 39 -20.51 -20.88 -16.41
CA ASN A 39 -20.89 -20.24 -17.67
C ASN A 39 -21.31 -18.76 -17.53
N GLY A 40 -21.22 -18.16 -16.33
CA GLY A 40 -21.51 -16.74 -16.11
C GLY A 40 -23.00 -16.40 -16.15
N LYS A 41 -23.87 -17.41 -16.05
CA LYS A 41 -25.33 -17.27 -16.11
C LYS A 41 -25.97 -17.05 -14.74
N THR A 42 -25.22 -17.20 -13.65
CA THR A 42 -25.68 -16.95 -12.29
C THR A 42 -24.51 -16.58 -11.39
N PHE A 43 -24.78 -15.83 -10.32
CA PHE A 43 -23.81 -15.53 -9.27
C PHE A 43 -24.07 -16.43 -8.06
N LEU A 44 -23.00 -16.79 -7.35
CA LEU A 44 -23.11 -17.53 -6.09
C LEU A 44 -23.11 -16.56 -4.91
N ALA A 45 -23.85 -16.92 -3.86
CA ALA A 45 -23.72 -16.25 -2.57
C ALA A 45 -22.30 -16.46 -2.00
N SER A 46 -21.75 -15.44 -1.33
CA SER A 46 -20.37 -15.45 -0.85
C SER A 46 -20.03 -16.66 0.02
N ASN A 47 -20.97 -17.12 0.87
CA ASN A 47 -20.78 -18.30 1.71
C ASN A 47 -20.61 -19.59 0.86
N SER A 48 -21.46 -19.79 -0.15
CA SER A 48 -21.36 -20.95 -1.04
C SER A 48 -20.08 -20.90 -1.86
N PHE A 49 -19.73 -19.71 -2.35
CA PHE A 49 -18.50 -19.49 -3.09
C PHE A 49 -17.25 -19.79 -2.24
N LEU A 50 -17.16 -19.25 -1.02
CA LEU A 50 -16.06 -19.55 -0.10
C LEU A 50 -15.95 -21.05 0.23
N LYS A 51 -17.09 -21.73 0.40
CA LYS A 51 -17.09 -23.19 0.60
C LYS A 51 -16.51 -23.94 -0.60
N LEU A 52 -16.79 -23.51 -1.84
CA LEU A 52 -16.18 -24.10 -3.04
C LEU A 52 -14.68 -23.85 -3.07
N VAL A 53 -14.24 -22.62 -2.77
CA VAL A 53 -12.81 -22.26 -2.69
C VAL A 53 -12.10 -23.14 -1.66
N PHE A 54 -12.64 -23.29 -0.45
CA PHE A 54 -12.03 -24.16 0.56
C PHE A 54 -12.04 -25.64 0.17
N ARG A 55 -13.08 -26.11 -0.52
CA ARG A 55 -13.16 -27.48 -1.05
C ARG A 55 -12.07 -27.75 -2.08
N LEU A 56 -11.67 -26.73 -2.83
CA LEU A 56 -10.52 -26.82 -3.73
C LEU A 56 -9.21 -27.00 -2.97
N HIS A 57 -9.13 -26.87 -1.64
CA HIS A 57 -7.90 -26.84 -0.85
C HIS A 57 -7.03 -25.62 -1.16
N MET A 58 -7.66 -24.44 -1.20
CA MET A 58 -6.97 -23.18 -1.31
C MET A 58 -7.56 -22.17 -0.34
N THR A 59 -6.75 -21.21 0.10
CA THR A 59 -7.27 -20.07 0.86
C THR A 59 -7.98 -19.11 -0.10
N PHE A 60 -8.84 -18.25 0.45
CA PHE A 60 -9.48 -17.22 -0.37
C PHE A 60 -8.45 -16.24 -0.95
N ALA A 61 -7.39 -15.91 -0.21
CA ALA A 61 -6.31 -15.06 -0.70
C ALA A 61 -5.57 -15.68 -1.90
N MET A 62 -5.27 -16.98 -1.85
CA MET A 62 -4.66 -17.69 -2.99
C MET A 62 -5.60 -17.70 -4.19
N PHE A 63 -6.89 -17.95 -3.97
CA PHE A 63 -7.87 -17.89 -5.06
C PHE A 63 -7.90 -16.50 -5.71
N LEU A 64 -7.89 -15.44 -4.90
CA LEU A 64 -7.86 -14.07 -5.42
C LEU A 64 -6.54 -13.75 -6.13
N GLN A 65 -5.44 -14.41 -5.79
CA GLN A 65 -4.21 -14.28 -6.58
C GLN A 65 -4.37 -14.86 -7.99
N ASP A 66 -5.02 -16.02 -8.09
CA ASP A 66 -5.28 -16.70 -9.37
C ASP A 66 -6.44 -16.06 -10.14
N TYR A 67 -7.39 -15.47 -9.43
CA TYR A 67 -8.56 -14.81 -9.97
C TYR A 67 -8.34 -13.31 -10.06
N LEU A 68 -8.25 -12.82 -11.30
CA LEU A 68 -8.71 -11.48 -11.64
C LEU A 68 -7.78 -10.35 -11.20
N ASP A 69 -6.48 -10.42 -11.48
CA ASP A 69 -5.63 -9.22 -11.40
C ASP A 69 -5.80 -8.54 -10.01
N PHE A 70 -6.12 -9.33 -8.97
CA PHE A 70 -6.70 -8.81 -7.72
C PHE A 70 -5.67 -7.96 -6.98
N PHE A 71 -4.41 -8.37 -7.15
CA PHE A 71 -3.25 -7.65 -6.71
C PHE A 71 -2.76 -6.61 -7.73
N ARG A 72 -3.43 -6.36 -8.87
CA ARG A 72 -2.99 -5.41 -9.90
C ARG A 72 -2.69 -4.05 -9.29
N ILE A 73 -3.67 -3.46 -8.61
CA ILE A 73 -3.50 -2.13 -8.03
C ILE A 73 -2.37 -2.14 -7.00
N LYS A 74 -2.30 -3.17 -6.13
CA LYS A 74 -1.20 -3.32 -5.16
C LYS A 74 0.17 -3.47 -5.85
N HIS A 75 0.24 -4.24 -6.92
CA HIS A 75 1.43 -4.45 -7.73
C HIS A 75 1.87 -3.15 -8.42
N HIS A 76 0.93 -2.40 -8.99
CA HIS A 76 1.21 -1.11 -9.60
C HIS A 76 1.71 -0.09 -8.58
N TYR A 77 1.15 -0.07 -7.36
CA TYR A 77 1.70 0.75 -6.28
C TYR A 77 3.10 0.28 -5.84
N ALA A 78 3.40 -1.03 -5.88
CA ALA A 78 4.75 -1.51 -5.63
C ALA A 78 5.74 -1.00 -6.68
N ILE A 79 5.33 -0.91 -7.95
CA ILE A 79 6.11 -0.26 -9.03
C ILE A 79 6.34 1.22 -8.70
N LEU A 80 5.33 1.96 -8.23
CA LEU A 80 5.51 3.37 -7.79
C LEU A 80 6.50 3.49 -6.63
N ASN A 81 6.43 2.60 -5.65
CA ASN A 81 7.32 2.61 -4.49
C ASN A 81 8.77 2.28 -4.87
N ASN A 82 8.95 1.36 -5.81
CA ASN A 82 10.25 1.04 -6.40
C ASN A 82 10.80 2.27 -7.15
N ALA A 83 10.02 2.88 -8.04
CA ALA A 83 10.40 4.07 -8.78
C ALA A 83 10.78 5.26 -7.88
N LYS A 84 10.07 5.46 -6.75
CA LYS A 84 10.43 6.46 -5.75
C LYS A 84 11.77 6.17 -5.06
N SER A 85 12.13 4.89 -4.91
CA SER A 85 13.34 4.46 -4.19
C SER A 85 14.58 4.41 -5.08
N TYR A 86 14.40 4.09 -6.37
CA TYR A 86 15.49 3.87 -7.33
C TYR A 86 15.50 4.87 -8.50
N GLU A 87 14.57 5.82 -8.52
CA GLU A 87 14.42 6.84 -9.58
C GLU A 87 14.16 6.26 -10.98
N GLU A 88 13.71 5.00 -11.06
CA GLU A 88 13.36 4.32 -12.31
C GLU A 88 11.91 4.60 -12.73
N LEU A 89 11.73 5.53 -13.67
CA LEU A 89 10.41 6.03 -14.06
C LEU A 89 9.78 5.34 -15.29
N SER A 90 10.54 4.55 -16.06
CA SER A 90 10.08 3.97 -17.34
C SER A 90 8.78 3.18 -17.18
N SER A 91 8.76 2.19 -16.28
CA SER A 91 7.56 1.38 -16.02
C SER A 91 6.40 2.19 -15.44
N VAL A 92 6.68 3.27 -14.70
CA VAL A 92 5.62 4.15 -14.18
C VAL A 92 4.97 4.96 -15.30
N LEU A 93 5.77 5.48 -16.23
CA LEU A 93 5.27 6.23 -17.38
C LEU A 93 4.41 5.34 -18.28
N GLU A 94 4.86 4.11 -18.56
CA GLU A 94 4.07 3.13 -19.30
C GLU A 94 2.73 2.81 -18.62
N LEU A 95 2.73 2.65 -17.29
CA LEU A 95 1.50 2.47 -16.51
C LEU A 95 0.58 3.69 -16.58
N ILE A 96 1.12 4.91 -16.51
CA ILE A 96 0.32 6.13 -16.64
C ILE A 96 -0.34 6.18 -18.01
N ASP A 97 0.41 5.90 -19.09
CA ASP A 97 -0.12 5.90 -20.45
C ASP A 97 -1.25 4.86 -20.64
N ASP A 98 -1.09 3.66 -20.09
CA ASP A 98 -2.15 2.62 -20.09
C ASP A 98 -3.41 3.12 -19.36
N TYR A 99 -3.26 3.67 -18.16
CA TYR A 99 -4.40 4.16 -17.38
C TYR A 99 -5.08 5.35 -18.05
N GLN A 100 -4.33 6.25 -18.68
CA GLN A 100 -4.88 7.36 -19.46
C GLN A 100 -5.67 6.85 -20.68
N ALA A 101 -5.16 5.84 -21.39
CA ALA A 101 -5.86 5.23 -22.51
C ALA A 101 -7.17 4.55 -22.06
N ARG A 102 -7.13 3.83 -20.92
CA ARG A 102 -8.32 3.23 -20.29
C ARG A 102 -9.35 4.29 -19.87
N PHE A 103 -8.89 5.39 -19.27
CA PHE A 103 -9.76 6.50 -18.88
C PHE A 103 -10.43 7.16 -20.09
N ALA A 104 -9.67 7.42 -21.16
CA ALA A 104 -10.21 7.98 -22.40
C ALA A 104 -11.24 7.05 -23.05
N ALA A 105 -11.04 5.73 -23.00
CA ALA A 105 -12.00 4.75 -23.47
C ALA A 105 -13.29 4.75 -22.63
N PHE A 106 -13.17 4.86 -21.30
CA PHE A 106 -14.30 5.01 -20.38
C PHE A 106 -15.11 6.28 -20.68
N GLN A 107 -14.45 7.43 -20.85
CA GLN A 107 -15.13 8.70 -21.17
C GLN A 107 -15.94 8.64 -22.46
N LYS A 108 -15.48 7.90 -23.47
CA LYS A 108 -16.21 7.72 -24.74
C LYS A 108 -17.48 6.86 -24.59
N LYS A 109 -17.51 5.94 -23.63
CA LYS A 109 -18.61 4.98 -23.41
C LYS A 109 -18.82 4.68 -21.92
N PRO A 110 -19.29 5.65 -21.12
CA PRO A 110 -19.35 5.50 -19.66
C PRO A 110 -20.34 4.41 -19.21
N ASN A 111 -21.41 4.19 -19.98
CA ASN A 111 -22.48 3.25 -19.60
C ASN A 111 -22.23 1.79 -20.03
N THR A 112 -21.15 1.51 -20.76
CA THR A 112 -20.83 0.15 -21.24
C THR A 112 -19.42 -0.29 -20.92
N ASN A 113 -18.56 0.62 -20.46
CA ASN A 113 -17.21 0.28 -20.04
C ASN A 113 -17.15 0.03 -18.52
N HIS A 114 -17.39 -1.21 -18.09
CA HIS A 114 -17.30 -1.63 -16.69
C HIS A 114 -15.84 -1.75 -16.16
N THR A 115 -14.84 -1.42 -16.97
CA THR A 115 -13.43 -1.64 -16.63
C THR A 115 -12.76 -0.49 -15.86
N TRP A 116 -13.40 0.68 -15.76
CA TRP A 116 -12.88 1.80 -14.99
C TRP A 116 -13.54 1.85 -13.62
N GLN A 117 -12.73 1.72 -12.57
CA GLN A 117 -13.19 1.75 -11.19
C GLN A 117 -12.57 2.93 -10.43
N VAL A 118 -13.14 3.24 -9.26
CA VAL A 118 -12.65 4.30 -8.37
C VAL A 118 -11.18 4.07 -8.00
N GLN A 119 -10.75 2.82 -7.86
CA GLN A 119 -9.36 2.46 -7.59
C GLN A 119 -8.42 2.80 -8.75
N ASP A 120 -8.90 2.69 -10.00
CA ASP A 120 -8.08 3.06 -11.16
C ASP A 120 -7.87 4.58 -11.23
N GLU A 121 -8.92 5.36 -10.93
CA GLU A 121 -8.83 6.82 -10.84
C GLU A 121 -7.85 7.27 -9.75
N ARG A 122 -7.95 6.66 -8.56
CA ARG A 122 -7.04 6.94 -7.45
C ARG A 122 -5.60 6.59 -7.78
N PHE A 123 -5.37 5.43 -8.39
CA PHE A 123 -4.02 5.03 -8.82
C PHE A 123 -3.44 6.03 -9.83
N LEU A 124 -4.19 6.37 -10.89
CA LEU A 124 -3.73 7.31 -11.91
C LEU A 124 -3.39 8.68 -11.31
N MET A 125 -4.22 9.17 -10.38
CA MET A 125 -3.99 10.42 -9.68
C MET A 125 -2.69 10.40 -8.87
N VAL A 126 -2.45 9.33 -8.10
CA VAL A 126 -1.22 9.19 -7.30
C VAL A 126 0.01 9.05 -8.20
N ALA A 127 -0.04 8.17 -9.19
CA ALA A 127 1.07 7.93 -10.12
C ALA A 127 1.47 9.21 -10.84
N THR A 128 0.49 9.95 -11.38
CA THR A 128 0.72 11.23 -12.04
C THR A 128 1.35 12.23 -11.08
N ALA A 129 0.80 12.43 -9.88
CA ALA A 129 1.35 13.36 -8.91
C ALA A 129 2.79 12.99 -8.52
N LEU A 130 3.06 11.70 -8.27
CA LEU A 130 4.39 11.23 -7.88
C LEU A 130 5.42 11.47 -8.99
N VAL A 131 5.13 11.09 -10.23
CA VAL A 131 6.04 11.31 -11.36
C VAL A 131 6.36 12.80 -11.51
N LYS A 132 5.36 13.68 -11.37
CA LYS A 132 5.56 15.12 -11.46
C LYS A 132 6.49 15.65 -10.36
N GLN A 133 6.43 15.08 -9.16
CA GLN A 133 7.37 15.42 -8.08
C GLN A 133 8.78 14.90 -8.38
N LEU A 134 8.91 13.63 -8.77
CA LEU A 134 10.22 13.00 -9.05
C LEU A 134 10.93 13.66 -10.25
N THR A 135 10.18 14.10 -11.26
CA THR A 135 10.73 14.80 -12.44
C THR A 135 10.90 16.31 -12.24
N ASN A 136 10.55 16.84 -11.07
CA ASN A 136 10.57 18.29 -10.80
C ASN A 136 9.77 19.13 -11.81
N SER A 137 8.66 18.60 -12.32
CA SER A 137 7.84 19.24 -13.34
C SER A 137 7.28 20.62 -12.88
N PRO A 138 7.12 21.62 -13.76
CA PRO A 138 6.62 22.95 -13.38
C PRO A 138 5.22 22.95 -12.74
N ASP A 139 4.38 21.99 -13.12
CA ASP A 139 3.00 21.77 -12.65
C ASP A 139 2.91 20.80 -11.46
N ARG A 140 4.04 20.42 -10.85
CA ARG A 140 4.06 19.41 -9.76
C ARG A 140 3.16 19.76 -8.59
N GLN A 141 3.10 21.05 -8.21
CA GLN A 141 2.26 21.49 -7.09
C GLN A 141 0.77 21.40 -7.43
N GLN A 142 0.40 21.72 -8.67
CA GLN A 142 -0.99 21.60 -9.13
C GLN A 142 -1.49 20.15 -9.02
N HIS A 143 -0.67 19.18 -9.42
CA HIS A 143 -1.03 17.77 -9.32
C HIS A 143 -1.10 17.27 -7.87
N LEU A 144 -0.22 17.78 -7.00
CA LEU A 144 -0.27 17.49 -5.57
C LEU A 144 -1.57 18.04 -4.94
N GLU A 145 -1.97 19.26 -5.29
CA GLU A 145 -3.22 19.87 -4.82
C GLU A 145 -4.47 19.12 -5.29
N ILE A 146 -4.47 18.59 -6.51
CA ILE A 146 -5.56 17.75 -7.02
C ILE A 146 -5.72 16.52 -6.11
N PHE A 147 -4.61 15.84 -5.80
CA PHE A 147 -4.60 14.71 -4.88
C PHE A 147 -5.13 15.10 -3.49
N GLN A 148 -4.60 16.18 -2.90
CA GLN A 148 -5.02 16.65 -1.58
C GLN A 148 -6.53 16.94 -1.52
N LYS A 149 -7.07 17.68 -2.50
CA LYS A 149 -8.50 18.03 -2.58
C LYS A 149 -9.39 16.80 -2.64
N HIS A 150 -8.97 15.77 -3.36
CA HIS A 150 -9.71 14.53 -3.47
C HIS A 150 -9.71 13.75 -2.15
N MET A 151 -8.56 13.66 -1.49
CA MET A 151 -8.40 12.90 -0.25
C MET A 151 -9.16 13.52 0.94
N ILE A 152 -9.25 14.84 1.02
CA ILE A 152 -9.97 15.56 2.09
C ILE A 152 -11.48 15.23 2.08
N GLN A 153 -12.05 14.87 0.93
CA GLN A 153 -13.46 14.55 0.80
C GLN A 153 -13.81 13.20 1.45
N TYR A 154 -12.82 12.33 1.68
CA TYR A 154 -13.06 11.01 2.19
C TYR A 154 -13.32 11.00 3.70
N THR A 155 -14.31 10.19 4.10
CA THR A 155 -14.66 9.99 5.50
C THR A 155 -13.74 8.98 6.17
N GLY A 156 -13.36 7.92 5.45
CA GLY A 156 -12.37 6.93 5.85
C GLY A 156 -11.44 6.59 4.68
N LEU A 157 -10.28 6.01 5.00
CA LEU A 157 -9.24 5.66 4.04
C LEU A 157 -8.99 4.15 4.06
N SER A 158 -8.79 3.58 2.87
CA SER A 158 -8.32 2.21 2.69
C SER A 158 -6.79 2.14 2.76
N ASP A 159 -6.25 0.92 2.87
CA ASP A 159 -4.80 0.71 2.83
C ASP A 159 -4.13 1.25 1.56
N ASN A 160 -4.79 1.14 0.39
CA ASN A 160 -4.28 1.74 -0.86
C ASN A 160 -4.24 3.28 -0.80
N ASP A 161 -5.17 3.90 -0.07
CA ASP A 161 -5.17 5.35 0.14
C ASP A 161 -4.00 5.78 1.03
N PHE A 162 -3.70 4.98 2.07
CA PHE A 162 -2.50 5.18 2.90
C PHE A 162 -1.21 4.93 2.13
N LEU A 163 -1.18 3.97 1.21
CA LEU A 163 -0.04 3.76 0.32
C LEU A 163 0.18 4.96 -0.60
N GLY A 164 -0.89 5.53 -1.17
CA GLY A 164 -0.82 6.78 -1.92
C GLY A 164 -0.31 7.95 -1.08
N LEU A 165 -0.78 8.09 0.16
CA LEU A 165 -0.29 9.09 1.11
C LEU A 165 1.18 8.89 1.44
N LYS A 166 1.61 7.67 1.75
CA LYS A 166 3.02 7.34 2.01
C LYS A 166 3.94 7.84 0.88
N LEU A 167 3.50 7.70 -0.37
CA LEU A 167 4.28 8.15 -1.53
C LEU A 167 4.37 9.67 -1.65
N LEU A 168 3.27 10.40 -1.34
CA LEU A 168 3.15 11.83 -1.62
C LEU A 168 3.37 12.74 -0.40
N LEU A 169 3.22 12.24 0.81
CA LEU A 169 3.42 12.97 2.07
C LEU A 169 4.78 13.68 2.17
N PRO A 170 5.91 13.10 1.71
CA PRO A 170 7.19 13.81 1.75
C PRO A 170 7.14 15.19 1.08
N TYR A 171 6.33 15.35 0.04
CA TYR A 171 6.18 16.60 -0.73
C TYR A 171 5.14 17.57 -0.15
N MET A 172 4.50 17.22 0.97
CA MET A 172 3.51 18.05 1.64
C MET A 172 4.08 18.76 2.86
N THR A 173 3.57 19.95 3.13
CA THR A 173 3.72 20.60 4.44
C THR A 173 2.94 19.84 5.51
N ILE A 174 3.32 20.02 6.78
CA ILE A 174 2.61 19.44 7.93
C ILE A 174 1.13 19.84 7.93
N LYS A 175 0.84 21.11 7.63
CA LYS A 175 -0.53 21.63 7.60
C LYS A 175 -1.40 20.94 6.56
N GLU A 176 -0.88 20.71 5.35
CA GLU A 176 -1.58 20.01 4.28
C GLU A 176 -1.82 18.54 4.64
N ALA A 177 -0.81 17.88 5.19
CA ALA A 177 -0.91 16.48 5.60
C ALA A 177 -1.97 16.29 6.70
N GLU A 178 -1.95 17.13 7.73
CA GLU A 178 -2.94 17.13 8.83
C GLU A 178 -4.37 17.32 8.33
N ALA A 179 -4.58 18.20 7.34
CA ALA A 179 -5.90 18.44 6.77
C ALA A 179 -6.50 17.17 6.14
N ILE A 180 -5.65 16.26 5.64
CA ILE A 180 -6.06 14.99 5.05
C ILE A 180 -6.26 13.93 6.13
N VAL A 181 -5.27 13.73 7.02
CA VAL A 181 -5.22 12.53 7.87
C VAL A 181 -6.04 12.65 9.15
N LYS A 182 -6.26 13.86 9.67
CA LYS A 182 -6.87 14.07 11.00
C LYS A 182 -8.23 13.40 11.17
N LYS A 183 -9.12 13.54 10.18
CA LYS A 183 -10.49 12.98 10.25
C LYS A 183 -10.49 11.46 10.05
N PRO A 184 -9.86 10.89 9.01
CA PRO A 184 -9.79 9.44 8.85
C PRO A 184 -9.08 8.72 10.00
N MET A 185 -7.98 9.27 10.52
CA MET A 185 -7.22 8.64 11.61
C MET A 185 -8.02 8.52 12.90
N LYS A 186 -8.81 9.56 13.25
CA LYS A 186 -9.70 9.50 14.42
C LYS A 186 -10.73 8.37 14.34
N GLN A 187 -11.16 8.00 13.13
CA GLN A 187 -12.10 6.89 12.96
C GLN A 187 -11.40 5.53 13.11
N LEU A 188 -10.18 5.40 12.59
CA LEU A 188 -9.42 4.15 12.63
C LEU A 188 -9.01 3.75 14.05
N THR A 189 -8.50 4.70 14.85
CA THR A 189 -8.12 4.44 16.25
C THR A 189 -9.33 4.01 17.09
N SER A 190 -10.54 4.45 16.72
CA SER A 190 -11.77 4.07 17.43
C SER A 190 -12.27 2.65 17.13
N LEU A 191 -11.87 2.07 15.98
CA LEU A 191 -12.40 0.80 15.50
C LEU A 191 -11.60 -0.42 15.96
N LYS A 192 -10.39 -0.25 16.51
CA LYS A 192 -9.45 -1.34 16.86
C LYS A 192 -9.38 -2.41 15.75
N ASP A 193 -9.43 -2.01 14.49
CA ASP A 193 -9.48 -2.93 13.36
C ASP A 193 -8.04 -3.37 12.98
N PRO A 194 -7.68 -4.65 13.18
CA PRO A 194 -6.33 -5.13 12.89
C PRO A 194 -6.02 -5.20 11.38
N ALA A 195 -7.00 -5.03 10.49
CA ALA A 195 -6.82 -5.25 9.05
C ALA A 195 -6.26 -4.04 8.27
N LEU A 196 -6.07 -2.86 8.89
CA LEU A 196 -5.81 -1.57 8.19
C LEU A 196 -4.41 -0.97 8.45
N ALA A 197 -3.49 -1.74 9.04
CA ALA A 197 -2.36 -1.22 9.80
C ALA A 197 -1.06 -0.94 9.02
N GLU A 198 -0.81 -1.59 7.88
CA GLU A 198 0.54 -1.63 7.28
C GLU A 198 0.96 -0.28 6.68
N ASN A 199 0.17 0.31 5.78
CA ASN A 199 0.54 1.60 5.21
C ASN A 199 0.22 2.77 6.14
N LEU A 200 -0.72 2.59 7.07
CA LEU A 200 -0.97 3.55 8.15
C LEU A 200 0.29 3.73 9.02
N PHE A 201 1.01 2.64 9.32
CA PHE A 201 2.27 2.70 10.06
C PHE A 201 3.28 3.64 9.38
N TYR A 202 3.49 3.50 8.08
CA TYR A 202 4.40 4.38 7.36
C TYR A 202 3.93 5.84 7.30
N VAL A 203 2.62 6.08 7.17
CA VAL A 203 2.05 7.43 7.23
C VAL A 203 2.31 8.09 8.58
N CYS A 204 2.05 7.36 9.69
CA CYS A 204 2.35 7.84 11.04
C CYS A 204 3.85 8.10 11.22
N GLY A 205 4.71 7.24 10.66
CA GLY A 205 6.16 7.37 10.73
C GLY A 205 6.68 8.62 10.01
N ILE A 206 6.13 8.93 8.83
CA ILE A 206 6.49 10.15 8.09
C ILE A 206 6.04 11.40 8.85
N LEU A 207 4.84 11.39 9.43
CA LEU A 207 4.31 12.52 10.21
C LEU A 207 5.10 12.73 11.49
N TYR A 208 5.45 11.64 12.18
CA TYR A 208 6.32 11.66 13.35
C TYR A 208 7.65 12.36 13.05
N ILE A 209 8.35 11.95 11.99
CA ILE A 209 9.62 12.57 11.57
C ILE A 209 9.42 14.05 11.23
N LYS A 210 8.37 14.41 10.46
CA LYS A 210 8.09 15.81 10.11
C LYS A 210 7.86 16.68 11.35
N TYR A 211 7.13 16.17 12.35
CA TYR A 211 6.87 16.91 13.59
C TYR A 211 8.11 17.06 14.46
N LEU A 212 8.96 16.03 14.54
CA LEU A 212 10.28 16.15 15.17
C LEU A 212 11.15 17.21 14.48
N ALA A 213 11.21 17.20 13.15
CA ALA A 213 11.97 18.16 12.36
C ALA A 213 11.46 19.60 12.56
N ALA A 214 10.15 19.77 12.79
CA ALA A 214 9.53 21.05 13.11
C ALA A 214 9.69 21.49 14.59
N GLY A 215 10.25 20.63 15.45
CA GLY A 215 10.43 20.89 16.88
C GLY A 215 9.16 20.78 17.72
N ASP A 216 8.05 20.27 17.17
CA ASP A 216 6.80 20.05 17.91
C ASP A 216 6.80 18.64 18.49
N LEU A 217 7.48 18.50 19.63
CA LEU A 217 7.69 17.24 20.31
C LEU A 217 6.39 16.62 20.82
N GLN A 218 5.38 17.43 21.16
CA GLN A 218 4.09 16.92 21.63
C GLN A 218 3.36 16.21 20.48
N LYS A 219 3.30 16.82 19.30
CA LYS A 219 2.69 16.17 18.13
C LYS A 219 3.49 14.98 17.64
N ALA A 220 4.82 15.05 17.73
CA ALA A 220 5.67 13.90 17.44
C ALA A 220 5.32 12.71 18.36
N ASP A 221 5.18 12.94 19.67
CA ASP A 221 4.82 11.89 20.62
C ASP A 221 3.43 11.30 20.32
N ASP A 222 2.43 12.12 19.99
CA ASP A 222 1.10 11.65 19.59
C ASP A 222 1.19 10.63 18.43
N TYR A 223 2.00 10.91 17.39
CA TYR A 223 2.18 10.00 16.26
C TYR A 223 3.05 8.78 16.59
N TYR A 224 4.02 8.93 17.50
CA TYR A 224 4.82 7.81 17.96
C TYR A 224 3.99 6.80 18.77
N GLN A 225 3.09 7.26 19.63
CA GLN A 225 2.14 6.40 20.34
C GLN A 225 1.28 5.58 19.36
N MET A 226 0.80 6.22 18.28
CA MET A 226 0.07 5.50 17.23
C MET A 226 0.93 4.43 16.55
N LEU A 227 2.22 4.68 16.28
CA LEU A 227 3.12 3.66 15.72
C LEU A 227 3.24 2.42 16.61
N ASP A 228 3.24 2.61 17.94
CA ASP A 228 3.39 1.51 18.88
C ASP A 228 2.10 0.69 19.02
N GLU A 229 0.94 1.36 19.00
CA GLU A 229 -0.39 0.74 19.05
C GLU A 229 -0.76 -0.03 17.78
N ILE A 230 -0.21 0.35 16.63
CA ILE A 230 -0.44 -0.35 15.37
C ILE A 230 0.09 -1.78 15.46
N PHE A 231 -0.79 -2.76 15.27
CA PHE A 231 -0.40 -4.17 15.22
C PHE A 231 0.32 -4.48 13.90
N LEU A 232 1.56 -4.97 14.01
CA LEU A 232 2.34 -5.49 12.90
C LEU A 232 2.65 -6.97 13.17
N ASP A 233 2.79 -7.77 12.12
CA ASP A 233 3.17 -9.17 12.28
C ASP A 233 4.54 -9.29 12.97
N SER A 234 4.51 -9.80 14.20
CA SER A 234 5.69 -10.01 15.03
C SER A 234 6.63 -11.11 14.53
N LEU A 235 6.28 -11.84 13.48
CA LEU A 235 7.17 -12.82 12.83
C LEU A 235 7.89 -12.23 11.63
N ASP A 236 7.37 -11.15 11.03
CA ASP A 236 7.97 -10.50 9.88
C ASP A 236 9.20 -9.67 10.29
N LEU A 237 10.35 -9.97 9.67
CA LEU A 237 11.60 -9.27 9.94
C LEU A 237 11.54 -7.80 9.47
N GLY A 238 10.95 -7.52 8.32
CA GLY A 238 10.83 -6.17 7.77
C GLY A 238 10.04 -5.24 8.70
N TRP A 239 8.96 -5.74 9.30
CA TRP A 239 8.19 -4.98 10.28
C TRP A 239 8.97 -4.72 11.57
N LYS A 240 9.74 -5.70 12.06
CA LYS A 240 10.62 -5.51 13.23
C LYS A 240 11.66 -4.43 12.98
N LEU A 241 12.34 -4.48 11.83
CA LEU A 241 13.38 -3.51 11.50
C LEU A 241 12.79 -2.10 11.31
N SER A 242 11.64 -2.00 10.65
CA SER A 242 10.92 -0.73 10.50
C SER A 242 10.51 -0.13 11.84
N ARG A 243 10.01 -0.96 12.78
CA ARG A 243 9.70 -0.50 14.15
C ARG A 243 10.97 -0.07 14.90
N LYS A 244 12.07 -0.80 14.76
CA LYS A 244 13.35 -0.46 15.40
C LYS A 244 13.89 0.89 14.95
N LEU A 245 13.70 1.27 13.69
CA LEU A 245 14.06 2.61 13.22
C LEU A 245 13.38 3.69 14.06
N TYR A 246 12.05 3.68 14.15
CA TYR A 246 11.30 4.70 14.88
C TYR A 246 11.56 4.65 16.39
N GLN A 247 11.73 3.46 16.97
CA GLN A 247 12.10 3.30 18.38
C GLN A 247 13.44 3.97 18.70
N ASN A 248 14.46 3.78 17.87
CA ASN A 248 15.77 4.38 18.11
C ASN A 248 15.76 5.89 17.84
N ILE A 249 15.01 6.37 16.84
CA ILE A 249 14.77 7.82 16.68
C ILE A 249 14.11 8.39 17.94
N HIS A 250 13.07 7.74 18.46
CA HIS A 250 12.40 8.19 19.68
C HIS A 250 13.32 8.17 20.91
N LEU A 251 14.13 7.12 21.06
CA LEU A 251 15.11 7.00 22.14
C LEU A 251 16.11 8.18 22.11
N TYR A 252 16.54 8.62 20.92
CA TYR A 252 17.43 9.76 20.79
C TYR A 252 16.84 11.05 21.39
N PHE A 253 15.53 11.29 21.21
CA PHE A 253 14.88 12.50 21.72
C PHE A 253 14.40 12.40 23.17
N THR A 254 14.34 11.21 23.75
CA THR A 254 13.70 10.97 25.06
C THR A 254 14.58 10.31 26.10
N GLY A 255 15.74 9.75 25.71
CA GLY A 255 16.58 8.95 26.59
C GLY A 255 18.04 8.96 26.18
N ASP A 256 18.62 7.77 26.05
CA ASP A 256 20.06 7.59 25.82
C ASP A 256 20.41 7.82 24.34
N THR A 257 21.00 8.98 24.06
CA THR A 257 21.39 9.39 22.71
C THR A 257 22.48 8.51 22.12
N ASP A 258 23.43 8.03 22.92
CA ASP A 258 24.58 7.27 22.45
C ASP A 258 24.15 5.86 22.01
N ILE A 259 23.29 5.23 22.81
CA ILE A 259 22.66 3.96 22.44
C ILE A 259 21.82 4.12 21.18
N ALA A 260 21.00 5.18 21.10
CA ALA A 260 20.16 5.43 19.93
C ALA A 260 20.99 5.56 18.64
N VAL A 261 22.07 6.35 18.68
CA VAL A 261 22.98 6.55 17.53
C VAL A 261 23.66 5.23 17.14
N ASP A 262 24.20 4.48 18.09
CA ASP A 262 24.80 3.17 17.83
C ASP A 262 23.82 2.20 17.16
N GLN A 263 22.57 2.13 17.65
CA GLN A 263 21.55 1.25 17.09
C GLN A 263 21.08 1.70 15.70
N LEU A 264 20.99 3.01 15.43
CA LEU A 264 20.66 3.52 14.09
C LEU A 264 21.76 3.18 13.08
N ASN A 265 23.03 3.34 13.45
CA ASN A 265 24.16 2.97 12.59
C ASN A 265 24.20 1.46 12.32
N LYS A 266 23.98 0.62 13.35
CA LYS A 266 23.87 -0.84 13.19
C LYS A 266 22.73 -1.24 12.27
N LEU A 267 21.56 -0.62 12.43
CA LEU A 267 20.41 -0.87 11.57
C LEU A 267 20.69 -0.47 10.11
N SER A 268 21.35 0.66 9.90
CA SER A 268 21.78 1.15 8.59
C SER A 268 22.74 0.17 7.90
N LEU A 269 23.77 -0.29 8.61
CA LEU A 269 24.70 -1.32 8.12
C LEU A 269 24.00 -2.63 7.79
N PHE A 270 23.09 -3.07 8.66
CA PHE A 270 22.33 -4.30 8.45
C PHE A 270 21.48 -4.25 7.17
N TYR A 271 20.87 -3.10 6.84
CA TYR A 271 20.16 -2.94 5.58
C TYR A 271 21.10 -3.03 4.36
N THR A 272 22.31 -2.51 4.46
CA THR A 272 23.33 -2.67 3.41
C THR A 272 23.73 -4.13 3.24
N ASP A 273 23.95 -4.87 4.34
CA ASP A 273 24.27 -6.30 4.32
C ASP A 273 23.14 -7.15 3.69
N LEU A 274 21.89 -6.72 3.85
CA LEU A 274 20.72 -7.35 3.22
C LEU A 274 20.51 -6.93 1.74
N ASN A 275 21.42 -6.15 1.17
CA ASN A 275 21.28 -5.58 -0.18
C ASN A 275 20.02 -4.71 -0.34
N LEU A 276 19.70 -3.92 0.69
CA LEU A 276 18.58 -2.97 0.73
C LEU A 276 19.10 -1.52 0.91
N PRO A 277 19.94 -1.01 -0.01
CA PRO A 277 20.62 0.28 0.16
C PRO A 277 19.65 1.47 0.28
N HIS A 278 18.48 1.40 -0.34
CA HIS A 278 17.45 2.44 -0.23
C HIS A 278 16.95 2.62 1.21
N GLN A 279 16.92 1.55 2.03
CA GLN A 279 16.55 1.66 3.45
C GLN A 279 17.66 2.31 4.27
N SER A 280 18.92 1.96 4.01
CA SER A 280 20.08 2.62 4.64
C SER A 280 20.10 4.12 4.30
N GLN A 281 19.87 4.47 3.03
CA GLN A 281 19.76 5.86 2.59
C GLN A 281 18.60 6.61 3.26
N PHE A 282 17.45 5.94 3.43
CA PHE A 282 16.33 6.53 4.16
C PHE A 282 16.68 6.85 5.62
N ILE A 283 17.42 5.97 6.30
CA ILE A 283 17.93 6.24 7.67
C ILE A 283 18.87 7.45 7.66
N ALA A 284 19.84 7.48 6.74
CA ALA A 284 20.80 8.58 6.65
C ALA A 284 20.10 9.93 6.40
N GLN A 285 19.14 9.96 5.47
CA GLN A 285 18.34 11.16 5.19
C GLN A 285 17.54 11.61 6.41
N THR A 286 16.88 10.67 7.11
CA THR A 286 16.12 10.96 8.32
C THR A 286 17.01 11.51 9.42
N CYS A 287 18.18 10.88 9.66
CA CYS A 287 19.13 11.37 10.66
C CYS A 287 19.62 12.78 10.33
N ARG A 288 19.89 13.06 9.05
CA ARG A 288 20.28 14.41 8.59
C ARG A 288 19.17 15.43 8.81
N GLU A 289 17.93 15.10 8.48
CA GLU A 289 16.76 15.98 8.69
C GLU A 289 16.55 16.30 10.19
N LEU A 290 16.82 15.33 11.05
CA LEU A 290 16.64 15.43 12.50
C LEU A 290 17.89 15.88 13.27
N ASN A 291 19.00 16.16 12.58
CA ASN A 291 20.31 16.47 13.17
C ASN A 291 20.81 15.38 14.16
N ILE A 292 20.55 14.11 13.85
CA ILE A 292 21.07 12.95 14.59
C ILE A 292 22.43 12.58 13.99
N PRO A 293 23.50 12.42 14.79
CA PRO A 293 24.77 11.90 14.30
C PRO A 293 24.60 10.52 13.65
N HIS A 294 25.09 10.36 12.41
CA HIS A 294 24.98 9.11 11.67
C HIS A 294 26.24 8.90 10.81
N GLN A 295 26.75 7.67 10.79
CA GLN A 295 27.87 7.28 9.93
C GLN A 295 27.33 6.90 8.57
N GLU A 296 27.60 7.73 7.55
CA GLU A 296 27.22 7.38 6.17
C GLU A 296 28.01 6.15 5.72
N VAL A 297 27.28 5.08 5.40
CA VAL A 297 27.85 3.88 4.80
C VAL A 297 27.95 4.13 3.31
N GLU A 298 29.15 4.20 2.75
CA GLU A 298 29.32 4.24 1.30
C GLU A 298 28.71 2.97 0.71
N ALA A 299 27.63 3.11 -0.06
CA ALA A 299 27.07 1.99 -0.81
C ALA A 299 28.13 1.52 -1.81
N MET A 300 28.62 0.29 -1.67
CA MET A 300 29.45 -0.33 -2.70
C MET A 300 28.61 -0.39 -3.99
N ARG A 301 28.99 0.42 -4.97
CA ARG A 301 28.38 0.46 -6.31
C ARG A 301 28.67 -0.82 -7.09
#